data_AF-A0A9D4FIZ7-F1
#
_entry.id   AF-A0A9D4FIZ7-F1
#
_cell.length_a   1.000
_cell.length_b   1.000
_cell.length_c   1.000
_cell.angle_alpha   90.00
_cell.angle_beta   90.00
_cell.angle_gamma   90.00
#
_symmetry.space_group_name_H-M   'P 1'
#
loop_
_entity.id
_entity.type
_entity.pdbx_description
1 polymer ?
#
loop_
_entity_poly.entity_id
_entity_poly.type
_entity_poly.pdbx_seq_one_letter_code
_entity_poly.pdbx_strand_id
1 'polypeptide(L)'
;MGSDMTFDECVEQGQKDCDPVNLWLQIPFFCGHSYRCRQPGSRWALDMAKYNLINHYLLVGITEELGDFIAMLEVILPRFFHGAMELYLSGERSHLRQTNKKESPSEGSIKKIQESTIWKMEQEFYEFASIQFHFQKRLLFQAVDSLEPGENISDRKSYLLSDGKLYVPKEVQIHYEKVRPR
;
A
#
# COMPACT_ATOMS: atom_id res chain seq x y z
N MET A 1 0.72 -27.05 -13.77
CA MET A 1 1.64 -27.28 -12.63
C MET A 1 0.87 -26.90 -11.39
N GLY A 2 0.42 -27.90 -10.63
CA GLY A 2 -0.21 -27.73 -9.34
C GLY A 2 0.16 -28.98 -8.56
N SER A 3 1.12 -28.86 -7.65
CA SER A 3 1.36 -29.91 -6.67
C SER A 3 0.19 -29.88 -5.70
N ASP A 4 -0.34 -31.03 -5.33
CA ASP A 4 -1.34 -31.16 -4.24
C ASP A 4 -0.73 -30.85 -2.84
N MET A 5 0.54 -30.45 -2.79
CA MET A 5 1.28 -30.09 -1.59
C MET A 5 0.84 -28.74 -1.03
N THR A 6 0.65 -28.68 0.29
CA THR A 6 0.32 -27.43 1.00
C THR A 6 1.55 -26.53 1.14
N PHE A 7 1.34 -25.25 1.49
CA PHE A 7 2.46 -24.35 1.75
C PHE A 7 3.29 -24.81 2.96
N ASP A 8 2.64 -25.34 3.99
CA ASP A 8 3.32 -25.86 5.18
C ASP A 8 4.21 -27.06 4.86
N GLU A 9 3.68 -28.03 4.12
CA GLU A 9 4.47 -29.18 3.65
C GLU A 9 5.66 -28.76 2.79
N CYS A 10 5.46 -27.75 1.93
CA CYS A 10 6.52 -27.16 1.13
C CYS A 10 7.66 -26.64 2.01
N VAL A 11 7.30 -25.82 3.02
CA VAL A 11 8.26 -25.17 3.93
C VAL A 11 8.98 -26.19 4.80
N GLU A 12 8.27 -27.20 5.30
CA GLU A 12 8.86 -28.30 6.07
C GLU A 12 9.88 -29.10 5.24
N GLN A 13 9.53 -29.43 3.99
CA GLN A 13 10.38 -30.19 3.08
C GLN A 13 11.49 -29.35 2.41
N GLY A 14 11.48 -28.02 2.57
CA GLY A 14 12.48 -27.13 1.98
C GLY A 14 12.42 -27.10 0.44
N GLN A 15 11.22 -27.14 -0.12
CA GLN A 15 11.01 -27.11 -1.57
C GLN A 15 11.26 -25.72 -2.17
N LYS A 16 11.55 -25.67 -3.46
CA LYS A 16 11.98 -24.44 -4.15
C LYS A 16 10.93 -23.33 -4.17
N ASP A 17 9.65 -23.65 -4.25
CA ASP A 17 8.58 -22.64 -4.45
C ASP A 17 8.32 -21.80 -3.18
N CYS A 18 8.56 -22.36 -2.01
CA CYS A 18 8.42 -21.71 -0.70
C CYS A 18 9.77 -21.28 -0.09
N ASP A 19 10.87 -21.35 -0.85
CA ASP A 19 12.15 -20.82 -0.42
C ASP A 19 12.01 -19.31 -0.12
N PRO A 20 12.42 -18.82 1.06
CA PRO A 20 12.35 -17.40 1.41
C PRO A 20 12.98 -16.45 0.38
N VAL A 21 13.92 -16.92 -0.46
CA VAL A 21 14.48 -16.12 -1.55
C VAL A 21 13.40 -15.63 -2.53
N ASN A 22 12.32 -16.38 -2.70
CA ASN A 22 11.20 -16.02 -3.59
C ASN A 22 10.35 -14.86 -3.06
N LEU A 23 10.51 -14.50 -1.79
CA LEU A 23 9.87 -13.30 -1.24
C LEU A 23 10.52 -12.00 -1.75
N TRP A 24 11.76 -12.07 -2.26
CA TRP A 24 12.48 -10.91 -2.77
C TRP A 24 11.90 -10.44 -4.11
N LEU A 25 10.86 -9.60 -4.02
CA LEU A 25 10.05 -9.21 -5.16
C LEU A 25 9.68 -7.73 -5.10
N GLN A 26 9.06 -7.25 -4.03
CA GLN A 26 8.59 -5.87 -3.97
C GLN A 26 9.78 -4.91 -3.93
N ILE A 27 10.82 -5.22 -3.15
CA ILE A 27 12.04 -4.41 -3.10
C ILE A 27 12.66 -4.23 -4.51
N PRO A 28 12.95 -5.29 -5.29
CA PRO A 28 13.41 -5.15 -6.67
C PRO A 28 12.53 -4.27 -7.55
N PHE A 29 11.20 -4.41 -7.46
CA PHE A 29 10.25 -3.65 -8.27
C PHE A 29 10.38 -2.14 -8.03
N PHE A 30 10.54 -1.73 -6.77
CA PHE A 30 10.74 -0.32 -6.42
C PHE A 30 12.19 0.15 -6.56
N CYS A 31 13.17 -0.73 -6.34
CA CYS A 31 14.60 -0.43 -6.52
C CYS A 31 14.95 -0.14 -8.00
N GLY A 32 14.31 -0.85 -8.93
CA GLY A 32 14.43 -0.63 -10.37
C GLY A 32 15.40 -1.61 -11.06
N HIS A 33 15.97 -1.16 -12.19
CA HIS A 33 16.64 -2.06 -13.15
C HIS A 33 18.13 -2.32 -12.87
N SER A 34 18.69 -1.72 -11.82
CA SER A 34 20.09 -1.94 -11.43
C SER A 34 20.34 -3.42 -11.13
N TYR A 35 21.52 -3.93 -11.51
CA TYR A 35 21.90 -5.32 -11.21
C TYR A 35 21.86 -5.62 -9.70
N ARG A 36 22.13 -4.60 -8.87
CA ARG A 36 22.12 -4.70 -7.39
C ARG A 36 20.71 -4.91 -6.82
N CYS A 37 19.65 -4.51 -7.54
CA CYS A 37 18.26 -4.74 -7.13
C CYS A 37 17.88 -6.22 -7.22
N ARG A 38 18.49 -6.95 -8.16
CA ARG A 38 18.24 -8.38 -8.39
C ARG A 38 19.03 -9.30 -7.47
N GLN A 39 19.88 -8.76 -6.59
CA GLN A 39 20.62 -9.54 -5.59
C GLN A 39 19.76 -9.67 -4.32
N PRO A 40 19.24 -10.87 -3.99
CA PRO A 40 18.44 -11.06 -2.80
C PRO A 40 19.21 -10.68 -1.53
N GLY A 41 18.56 -9.94 -0.63
CA GLY A 41 19.16 -9.54 0.65
C GLY A 41 20.11 -8.34 0.56
N SER A 42 20.16 -7.64 -0.57
CA SER A 42 20.98 -6.45 -0.75
C SER A 42 20.44 -5.27 0.05
N ARG A 43 21.15 -4.85 1.11
CA ARG A 43 20.73 -3.68 1.92
C ARG A 43 20.60 -2.40 1.09
N TRP A 44 21.53 -2.21 0.16
CA TRP A 44 21.47 -1.08 -0.76
C TRP A 44 20.20 -1.08 -1.62
N ALA A 45 19.71 -2.26 -2.04
CA ALA A 45 18.49 -2.34 -2.83
C ALA A 45 17.26 -1.95 -2.02
N LEU A 46 17.21 -2.35 -0.74
CA LEU A 46 16.17 -1.91 0.19
C LEU A 46 16.19 -0.38 0.38
N ASP A 47 17.37 0.20 0.65
CA ASP A 47 17.49 1.65 0.83
C ASP A 47 17.10 2.41 -0.45
N MET A 48 17.49 1.90 -1.62
CA MET A 48 17.10 2.47 -2.91
C MET A 48 15.60 2.33 -3.19
N ALA A 49 14.98 1.21 -2.85
CA ALA A 49 13.53 1.02 -2.98
C ALA A 49 12.77 2.03 -2.11
N LYS A 50 13.19 2.24 -0.86
CA LYS A 50 12.63 3.27 0.04
C LYS A 50 12.81 4.67 -0.53
N TYR A 51 14.00 4.98 -1.02
CA TYR A 51 14.29 6.26 -1.67
C TYR A 51 13.37 6.50 -2.87
N ASN A 52 13.24 5.51 -3.76
CA ASN A 52 12.39 5.64 -4.94
C ASN A 52 10.91 5.78 -4.58
N LEU A 53 10.42 5.01 -3.61
CA LEU A 53 9.03 5.10 -3.12
C LEU A 53 8.68 6.53 -2.69
N ILE A 54 9.59 7.21 -1.99
CA ILE A 54 9.35 8.60 -1.53
C ILE A 54 9.52 9.62 -2.66
N ASN A 55 10.55 9.46 -3.49
CA ASN A 55 10.96 10.53 -4.40
C ASN A 55 10.36 10.43 -5.81
N HIS A 56 9.87 9.25 -6.21
CA HIS A 56 9.50 8.97 -7.60
C HIS A 56 8.12 8.35 -7.79
N TYR A 57 7.43 7.97 -6.72
CA TYR A 57 6.04 7.52 -6.77
C TYR A 57 5.10 8.59 -6.26
N LEU A 58 4.01 8.83 -6.99
CA LEU A 58 2.96 9.78 -6.58
C LEU A 58 2.26 9.31 -5.30
N LEU A 59 1.84 8.05 -5.28
CA LEU A 59 1.19 7.41 -4.15
C LEU A 59 1.42 5.90 -4.24
N VAL A 60 1.66 5.26 -3.10
CA VAL A 60 1.75 3.80 -2.97
C VAL A 60 0.79 3.39 -1.86
N GLY A 61 -0.17 2.53 -2.18
CA GLY A 61 -1.13 1.94 -1.23
C GLY A 61 -0.74 0.53 -0.80
N ILE A 62 -1.49 0.01 0.16
CA ILE A 62 -1.41 -1.40 0.59
C ILE A 62 -2.69 -2.13 0.20
N THR A 63 -2.59 -3.44 -0.02
CA THR A 63 -3.71 -4.24 -0.57
C THR A 63 -4.87 -4.34 0.42
N GLU A 64 -4.55 -4.38 1.70
CA GLU A 64 -5.47 -4.47 2.84
C GLU A 64 -6.36 -3.23 2.95
N GLU A 65 -5.89 -2.07 2.47
CA GLU A 65 -6.59 -0.78 2.49
C GLU A 65 -6.82 -0.24 1.07
N LEU A 66 -7.12 -1.13 0.10
CA LEU A 66 -7.32 -0.75 -1.30
C LEU A 66 -8.41 0.32 -1.50
N GLY A 67 -9.49 0.27 -0.71
CA GLY A 67 -10.55 1.27 -0.75
C GLY A 67 -10.04 2.68 -0.41
N ASP A 68 -9.22 2.80 0.63
CA ASP A 68 -8.62 4.07 1.04
C ASP A 68 -7.65 4.58 -0.03
N PHE A 69 -6.89 3.69 -0.66
CA PHE A 69 -6.01 4.04 -1.76
C PHE A 69 -6.78 4.60 -2.97
N ILE A 70 -7.91 3.98 -3.33
CA ILE A 70 -8.79 4.47 -4.41
C ILE A 70 -9.38 5.84 -4.04
N ALA A 71 -9.86 6.02 -2.81
CA ALA A 71 -10.36 7.30 -2.33
C ALA A 71 -9.30 8.41 -2.41
N MET A 72 -8.05 8.12 -2.01
CA MET A 72 -6.94 9.05 -2.14
C MET A 72 -6.64 9.41 -3.60
N LEU A 73 -6.64 8.43 -4.51
CA LEU A 73 -6.42 8.68 -5.94
C LEU A 73 -7.54 9.51 -6.58
N GLU A 74 -8.79 9.30 -6.19
CA GLU A 74 -9.93 10.11 -6.65
C GLU A 74 -9.76 11.59 -6.29
N VAL A 75 -9.18 11.88 -5.12
CA VAL A 75 -8.89 13.25 -4.68
C VAL A 75 -7.62 13.82 -5.33
N ILE A 76 -6.53 13.04 -5.43
CA ILE A 76 -5.24 13.52 -5.95
C ILE A 76 -5.26 13.66 -7.49
N LEU A 77 -5.92 12.73 -8.19
CA LEU A 77 -5.97 12.67 -9.67
C LEU A 77 -7.42 12.52 -10.18
N PRO A 78 -8.31 13.49 -9.91
CA PRO A 78 -9.73 13.39 -10.23
C PRO A 78 -9.98 13.22 -11.73
N ARG A 79 -9.13 13.77 -12.61
CA ARG A 79 -9.24 13.59 -14.06
C ARG A 79 -9.23 12.11 -14.49
N PHE A 80 -8.57 11.24 -13.73
CA PHE A 80 -8.47 9.81 -14.01
C PHE A 80 -9.41 8.98 -13.13
N PHE A 81 -9.59 9.37 -11.86
CA PHE A 81 -10.24 8.54 -10.85
C PHE A 81 -11.57 9.11 -10.32
N HIS A 82 -12.15 10.13 -10.96
CA HIS A 82 -13.47 10.62 -10.58
C HIS A 82 -14.51 9.49 -10.64
N GLY A 83 -15.24 9.28 -9.54
CA GLY A 83 -16.23 8.22 -9.40
C GLY A 83 -15.64 6.83 -9.12
N ALA A 84 -14.32 6.69 -8.99
CA ALA A 84 -13.69 5.39 -8.78
C ALA A 84 -14.10 4.75 -7.44
N MET A 85 -14.27 5.55 -6.38
CA MET A 85 -14.72 5.01 -5.09
C MET A 85 -16.15 4.48 -5.16
N GLU A 86 -17.05 5.16 -5.86
CA GLU A 86 -18.42 4.71 -6.06
C GLU A 86 -18.47 3.40 -6.85
N LEU A 87 -17.67 3.31 -7.91
CA LEU A 87 -17.53 2.08 -8.70
C LEU A 87 -16.93 0.93 -7.86
N TYR A 88 -15.98 1.23 -6.97
CA TYR A 88 -15.42 0.22 -6.07
C TYR A 88 -16.44 -0.31 -5.05
N LEU A 89 -17.30 0.56 -4.52
CA LEU A 89 -18.31 0.16 -3.53
C LEU A 89 -19.52 -0.55 -4.15
N SER A 90 -19.95 -0.12 -5.34
CA SER A 90 -21.15 -0.63 -6.01
C SER A 90 -20.89 -1.71 -7.05
N GLY A 91 -19.63 -1.86 -7.48
CA GLY A 91 -19.27 -2.74 -8.58
C GLY A 91 -19.18 -4.20 -8.19
N GLU A 92 -19.66 -5.07 -9.07
CA GLU A 92 -19.52 -6.54 -8.92
C GLU A 92 -18.07 -7.04 -9.15
N ARG A 93 -17.16 -6.14 -9.56
CA ARG A 93 -15.79 -6.44 -9.98
C ARG A 93 -14.72 -5.84 -9.08
N SER A 94 -15.05 -5.56 -7.82
CA SER A 94 -14.11 -4.96 -6.86
C SER A 94 -13.10 -5.96 -6.29
N HIS A 95 -13.39 -7.26 -6.36
CA HIS A 95 -12.51 -8.34 -5.89
C HIS A 95 -12.28 -9.42 -6.96
N LEU A 96 -11.55 -9.05 -8.01
CA LEU A 96 -11.21 -9.97 -9.11
C LEU A 96 -10.02 -10.89 -8.78
N ARG A 97 -9.96 -12.04 -9.47
CA ARG A 97 -8.83 -12.98 -9.44
C ARG A 97 -8.48 -13.55 -8.05
N GLN A 98 -9.51 -13.98 -7.32
CA GLN A 98 -9.32 -14.66 -6.04
C GLN A 98 -8.69 -16.04 -6.24
N THR A 99 -7.80 -16.42 -5.33
CA THR A 99 -7.22 -17.77 -5.32
C THR A 99 -8.28 -18.77 -4.88
N ASN A 100 -8.64 -19.71 -5.78
CA ASN A 100 -9.72 -20.67 -5.53
C ASN A 100 -9.54 -21.53 -4.27
N LYS A 101 -8.30 -21.94 -3.99
CA LYS A 101 -7.93 -22.71 -2.81
C LYS A 101 -6.76 -22.02 -2.12
N LYS A 102 -6.99 -21.49 -0.93
CA LYS A 102 -5.98 -20.84 -0.09
C LYS A 102 -6.11 -21.39 1.32
N GLU A 103 -5.04 -22.03 1.78
CA GLU A 103 -4.89 -22.44 3.17
C GLU A 103 -3.98 -21.43 3.86
N SER A 104 -4.34 -21.07 5.10
CA SER A 104 -3.51 -20.15 5.88
C SER A 104 -2.30 -20.93 6.41
N PRO A 105 -1.06 -20.43 6.25
CA PRO A 105 0.12 -21.09 6.79
C PRO A 105 0.04 -21.30 8.30
N SER A 106 0.61 -22.40 8.79
CA SER A 106 0.77 -22.65 10.22
C SER A 106 1.73 -21.65 10.88
N GLU A 107 1.59 -21.46 12.20
CA GLU A 107 2.52 -20.64 12.97
C GLU A 107 3.97 -21.10 12.86
N GLY A 108 4.19 -22.43 12.73
CA GLY A 108 5.52 -23.01 12.59
C GLY A 108 6.19 -22.58 11.29
N SER A 109 5.47 -22.68 10.17
CA SER A 109 5.95 -22.22 8.86
C SER A 109 6.18 -20.72 8.83
N ILE A 110 5.26 -19.94 9.41
CA ILE A 110 5.42 -18.48 9.50
C ILE A 110 6.71 -18.14 10.24
N LYS A 111 6.94 -18.71 11.42
CA LYS A 111 8.17 -18.47 12.20
C LYS A 111 9.43 -18.85 11.42
N LYS A 112 9.43 -20.00 10.75
CA LYS A 112 10.55 -20.45 9.92
C LYS A 112 10.85 -19.49 8.77
N ILE A 113 9.83 -18.96 8.09
CA ILE A 113 10.00 -17.94 7.05
C ILE A 113 10.52 -16.62 7.65
N GLN A 114 10.00 -16.22 8.81
CA GLN A 114 10.35 -14.97 9.50
C GLN A 114 11.80 -14.92 9.99
N GLU A 115 12.45 -16.07 10.19
CA GLU A 115 13.86 -16.14 10.54
C GLU A 115 14.77 -15.61 9.42
N SER A 116 14.33 -15.72 8.16
CA SER A 116 15.09 -15.31 6.97
C SER A 116 15.38 -13.81 6.94
N THR A 117 16.60 -13.46 6.51
CA THR A 117 16.97 -12.06 6.26
C THR A 117 16.14 -11.45 5.14
N ILE A 118 15.77 -12.25 4.12
CA ILE A 118 14.96 -11.79 2.99
C ILE A 118 13.58 -11.34 3.47
N TRP A 119 12.91 -12.16 4.29
CA TRP A 119 11.61 -11.82 4.87
C TRP A 119 11.71 -10.54 5.71
N LYS A 120 12.71 -10.43 6.59
CA LYS A 120 12.91 -9.25 7.45
C LYS A 120 13.03 -7.97 6.63
N MET A 121 13.74 -8.03 5.50
CA MET A 121 13.93 -6.86 4.63
C MET A 121 12.67 -6.48 3.86
N GLU A 122 11.96 -7.47 3.29
CA GLU A 122 10.68 -7.24 2.60
C GLU A 122 9.62 -6.71 3.58
N GLN A 123 9.57 -7.24 4.79
CA GLN A 123 8.71 -6.74 5.87
C GLN A 123 9.08 -5.29 6.25
N GLU A 124 10.36 -4.97 6.38
CA GLU A 124 10.83 -3.60 6.65
C GLU A 124 10.43 -2.63 5.53
N PHE A 125 10.41 -3.07 4.28
CA PHE A 125 9.95 -2.27 3.15
C PHE A 125 8.43 -2.07 3.17
N TYR A 126 7.66 -3.15 3.43
CA TYR A 126 6.22 -3.10 3.55
C TYR A 126 5.76 -2.15 4.66
N GLU A 127 6.36 -2.26 5.86
CA GLU A 127 6.06 -1.37 6.99
C GLU A 127 6.38 0.09 6.66
N PHE A 128 7.50 0.34 5.98
CA PHE A 128 7.86 1.68 5.51
C PHE A 128 6.80 2.24 4.54
N ALA A 129 6.36 1.45 3.56
CA ALA A 129 5.32 1.84 2.62
C ALA A 129 3.98 2.10 3.32
N SER A 130 3.60 1.25 4.28
CA SER A 130 2.38 1.38 5.09
C SER A 130 2.39 2.67 5.91
N ILE A 131 3.48 2.95 6.64
CA ILE A 131 3.65 4.18 7.41
C ILE A 131 3.53 5.41 6.51
N GLN A 132 4.18 5.39 5.34
CA GLN A 132 4.11 6.49 4.38
C GLN A 132 2.70 6.67 3.83
N PHE A 133 2.01 5.58 3.48
CA PHE A 133 0.63 5.61 3.00
C PHE A 133 -0.31 6.24 4.04
N HIS A 134 -0.25 5.80 5.29
CA HIS A 134 -1.07 6.38 6.37
C HIS A 134 -0.70 7.83 6.66
N PHE A 135 0.58 8.20 6.54
CA PHE A 135 1.00 9.59 6.66
C PHE A 135 0.35 10.47 5.58
N GLN A 136 0.41 10.06 4.31
CA GLN A 136 -0.25 10.76 3.21
C GLN A 136 -1.77 10.82 3.41
N LYS A 137 -2.40 9.73 3.87
CA LYS A 137 -3.83 9.68 4.21
C LYS A 137 -4.21 10.75 5.24
N ARG A 138 -3.43 10.88 6.32
CA ARG A 138 -3.63 11.91 7.35
C ARG A 138 -3.39 13.34 6.85
N LEU A 139 -2.50 13.53 5.87
CA LEU A 139 -2.29 14.85 5.26
C LEU A 139 -3.45 15.24 4.32
N LEU A 140 -4.05 14.25 3.64
CA LEU A 140 -5.09 14.50 2.65
C LEU A 140 -6.48 14.62 3.27
N PHE A 141 -6.77 13.85 4.31
CA PHE A 141 -8.11 13.71 4.88
C PHE A 141 -8.21 14.18 6.33
N GLN A 142 -9.39 14.68 6.70
CA GLN A 142 -9.81 14.97 8.07
C GLN A 142 -11.09 14.20 8.40
N ALA A 143 -11.17 13.65 9.61
CA ALA A 143 -12.35 12.92 10.06
C ALA A 143 -13.50 13.90 10.33
N VAL A 144 -14.71 13.53 9.92
CA VAL A 144 -15.90 14.40 10.11
C VAL A 144 -16.16 14.69 11.58
N ASP A 145 -15.95 13.70 12.46
CA ASP A 145 -16.13 13.83 13.91
C ASP A 145 -15.13 14.81 14.57
N SER A 146 -14.07 15.19 13.85
CA SER A 146 -13.03 16.12 14.34
C SER A 146 -13.23 17.57 13.86
N LEU A 147 -14.33 17.85 13.16
CA LEU A 147 -14.61 19.18 12.60
C LEU A 147 -15.24 20.11 13.64
N GLU A 148 -14.83 21.37 13.60
CA GLU A 148 -15.37 22.40 14.50
C GLU A 148 -16.83 22.74 14.16
N PRO A 149 -17.68 23.05 15.14
CA PRO A 149 -19.08 23.42 14.90
C PRO A 149 -19.15 24.71 14.06
N GLY A 150 -19.50 24.58 12.78
CA GLY A 150 -19.67 25.71 11.85
C GLY A 150 -18.88 25.61 10.54
N GLU A 151 -18.04 24.59 10.35
CA GLU A 151 -17.40 24.34 9.06
C GLU A 151 -18.44 23.85 8.04
N ASN A 152 -18.58 24.53 6.89
CA ASN A 152 -19.54 24.13 5.87
C ASN A 152 -18.97 22.97 5.03
N ILE A 153 -19.54 21.78 5.23
CA ILE A 153 -19.12 20.52 4.58
C ILE A 153 -20.12 20.10 3.48
N SER A 154 -21.23 20.82 3.29
CA SER A 154 -22.35 20.37 2.44
C SER A 154 -21.93 20.07 0.99
N ASP A 155 -20.91 20.78 0.52
CA ASP A 155 -20.46 20.70 -0.88
C ASP A 155 -19.25 19.77 -1.06
N ARG A 156 -18.68 19.26 0.04
CA ARG A 156 -17.49 18.39 0.00
C ARG A 156 -17.91 16.92 0.00
N LYS A 157 -17.42 16.17 -0.98
CA LYS A 157 -17.61 14.71 -1.02
C LYS A 157 -16.95 14.07 0.20
N SER A 158 -17.71 13.24 0.92
CA SER A 158 -17.22 12.44 2.03
C SER A 158 -16.89 11.01 1.58
N TYR A 159 -15.98 10.38 2.30
CA TYR A 159 -15.46 9.05 2.02
C TYR A 159 -15.54 8.21 3.30
N LEU A 160 -16.20 7.06 3.23
CA LEU A 160 -16.14 6.04 4.28
C LEU A 160 -14.86 5.23 4.08
N LEU A 161 -13.92 5.34 5.02
CA LEU A 161 -12.62 4.67 4.93
C LEU A 161 -12.59 3.37 5.75
N SER A 162 -11.51 2.62 5.59
CA SER A 162 -11.28 1.28 6.16
C SER A 162 -11.43 1.17 7.68
N ASP A 163 -11.25 2.28 8.42
CA ASP A 163 -11.46 2.34 9.88
C ASP A 163 -12.93 2.53 10.29
N GLY A 164 -13.84 2.55 9.32
CA GLY A 164 -15.28 2.71 9.52
C GLY A 164 -15.72 4.16 9.77
N LYS A 165 -14.84 5.15 9.59
CA LYS A 165 -15.16 6.57 9.80
C LYS A 165 -15.35 7.32 8.49
N LEU A 166 -16.12 8.41 8.57
CA LEU A 166 -16.29 9.34 7.47
C LEU A 166 -15.18 10.39 7.48
N TYR A 167 -14.60 10.61 6.31
CA TYR A 167 -13.56 11.60 6.07
C TYR A 167 -13.95 12.54 4.96
N VAL A 168 -13.44 13.77 5.02
CA VAL A 168 -13.49 14.73 3.92
C VAL A 168 -12.08 15.18 3.57
N PRO A 169 -11.80 15.50 2.28
CA PRO A 169 -10.53 16.08 1.90
C PRO A 169 -10.27 17.38 2.67
N LYS A 170 -9.05 17.55 3.16
CA LYS A 170 -8.61 18.80 3.79
C LYS A 170 -8.53 19.89 2.73
N GLU A 171 -9.07 21.06 3.04
CA GLU A 171 -8.79 22.24 2.25
C GLU A 171 -7.36 22.72 2.52
N VAL A 172 -6.55 22.76 1.47
CA VAL A 172 -5.22 23.33 1.56
C VAL A 172 -5.34 24.82 1.22
N GLN A 173 -5.41 25.68 2.24
CA GLN A 173 -5.36 27.13 2.07
C GLN A 173 -3.93 27.62 1.88
N ILE A 174 -3.32 27.29 0.73
CA ILE A 174 -2.09 27.98 0.31
C ILE A 174 -2.51 29.28 -0.34
N HIS A 175 -2.19 30.38 0.33
CA HIS A 175 -2.32 31.72 -0.21
C HIS A 175 -0.92 32.24 -0.51
N TYR A 176 -0.76 32.86 -1.68
CA TYR A 176 0.50 33.48 -2.04
C TYR A 176 0.52 34.89 -1.46
N GLU A 177 1.34 35.10 -0.43
CA GLU A 177 1.60 36.43 0.08
C GLU A 177 2.81 37.06 -0.61
N LYS A 178 2.83 38.39 -0.69
CA LYS A 178 3.97 39.15 -1.22
C LYS A 178 4.36 38.72 -2.64
N VAL A 179 3.37 38.32 -3.45
CA VAL A 179 3.53 38.10 -4.89
C VAL A 179 3.84 39.44 -5.53
N ARG A 180 5.09 39.64 -5.92
CA ARG A 180 5.53 40.85 -6.61
C ARG A 180 6.09 40.50 -7.99
N PRO A 181 6.14 41.46 -8.91
CA PRO A 181 7.30 41.62 -9.80
C PRO A 181 8.26 42.71 -9.28
N ARG A 182 8.42 42.89 -7.97
CA ARG A 182 8.34 44.23 -7.39
C ARG A 182 7.01 44.93 -7.70
#